data_AF-A0A1J5D3E9-F1
#
_entry.id   AF-A0A1J5D3E9-F1
#
_cell.length_a   1.000
_cell.length_b   1.000
_cell.length_c   1.000
_cell.angle_alpha   90.00
_cell.angle_beta   90.00
_cell.angle_gamma   90.00
#
_symmetry.space_group_name_H-M   'P 1'
#
loop_
_entity.id
_entity.type
_entity.pdbx_description
1 polymer ?
#
loop_
_entity_poly.entity_id
_entity_poly.type
_entity_poly.pdbx_seq_one_letter_code
_entity_poly.pdbx_strand_id
1 'polypeptide(L)'
;MNELTNPPYFDRARLVVGLRQADAPVVVAAAKRIEMLSEAASDQDSTITASATGRMLLSAIIENNALNMELSSFLGALSWIIAIFAVAFRNGMTVWVAVIVNLLPIIFTTSMMGLVGQALNPVTLMVPCIGIGVVVDDTTHLIHEIGRETARGHGPTRARACVMLRIGWAIVSTSGILMIGMGVLMFSSFAPIRQFGTYAGLTLGIGMLTDLFLTPAFLLRSTTAKKMKTVSVGA
;
A
#
# COMPACT_ATOMS: atom_id res chain seq x y z
N MET A 1 -34.46 53.39 -3.86
CA MET A 1 -33.88 52.13 -4.37
C MET A 1 -32.46 51.92 -3.87
N ASN A 2 -32.19 52.18 -2.57
CA ASN A 2 -30.83 52.14 -1.98
C ASN A 2 -30.84 51.77 -0.48
N GLU A 3 -31.91 51.16 0.04
CA GLU A 3 -32.02 50.82 1.48
C GLU A 3 -31.79 49.35 1.80
N LEU A 4 -31.73 48.46 0.80
CA LEU A 4 -31.52 47.01 1.03
C LEU A 4 -30.04 46.60 1.10
N THR A 5 -29.11 47.54 0.88
CA THR A 5 -27.65 47.29 0.84
C THR A 5 -26.88 47.96 1.98
N ASN A 6 -27.56 48.64 2.93
CA ASN A 6 -26.88 49.29 4.05
C ASN A 6 -26.86 48.34 5.27
N PRO A 7 -25.70 48.11 5.94
CA PRO A 7 -25.63 47.31 7.17
C PRO A 7 -26.59 47.87 8.25
N PRO A 8 -27.20 46.98 9.08
CA PRO A 8 -26.52 45.86 9.73
C PRO A 8 -26.98 44.44 9.33
N TYR A 9 -27.76 44.23 8.27
CA TYR A 9 -28.48 42.95 8.12
C TYR A 9 -27.76 41.80 7.39
N PHE A 10 -26.72 42.04 6.60
CA PHE A 10 -26.05 40.99 5.83
C PHE A 10 -24.53 41.02 6.02
N ASP A 11 -24.01 40.06 6.79
CA ASP A 11 -22.58 39.85 7.07
C ASP A 11 -21.98 38.71 6.22
N ARG A 12 -22.82 37.93 5.53
CA ARG A 12 -22.41 36.72 4.79
C ARG A 12 -23.17 36.57 3.48
N ALA A 13 -22.45 36.19 2.43
CA ALA A 13 -23.02 35.75 1.16
C ALA A 13 -22.61 34.30 0.90
N ARG A 14 -23.54 33.48 0.39
CA ARG A 14 -23.27 32.09 -0.03
C ARG A 14 -23.39 31.97 -1.55
N LEU A 15 -22.28 31.69 -2.21
CA LEU A 15 -22.23 31.36 -3.63
C LEU A 15 -22.21 29.84 -3.80
N VAL A 16 -23.05 29.30 -4.69
CA VAL A 16 -23.02 27.88 -5.06
C VAL A 16 -22.36 27.75 -6.42
N VAL A 17 -21.20 27.08 -6.47
CA VAL A 17 -20.44 26.84 -7.70
C VAL A 17 -20.60 25.38 -8.11
N GLY A 18 -21.11 25.15 -9.31
CA GLY A 18 -21.18 23.82 -9.91
C GLY A 18 -19.90 23.51 -10.68
N LEU A 19 -19.28 22.36 -10.42
CA LEU A 19 -18.14 21.85 -11.18
C LEU A 19 -18.60 20.80 -12.18
N ARG A 20 -18.05 20.84 -13.40
CA ARG A 20 -18.36 19.87 -14.45
C ARG A 20 -17.68 18.51 -14.20
N GLN A 21 -16.56 18.51 -13.49
CA GLN A 21 -15.84 17.31 -13.03
C GLN A 21 -15.80 17.30 -11.51
N ALA A 22 -16.09 16.15 -10.92
CA ALA A 22 -16.25 15.96 -9.49
C ALA A 22 -15.12 15.11 -8.86
N ASP A 23 -14.04 14.88 -9.61
CA ASP A 23 -12.91 14.09 -9.11
C ASP A 23 -12.25 14.81 -7.92
N ALA A 24 -11.94 14.06 -6.86
CA ALA A 24 -11.46 14.61 -5.61
C ALA A 24 -10.26 15.60 -5.77
N PRO A 25 -9.23 15.30 -6.58
CA PRO A 25 -8.10 16.23 -6.77
C PRO A 25 -8.54 17.56 -7.41
N VAL A 26 -9.48 17.51 -8.36
CA VAL A 26 -9.98 18.68 -9.09
C VAL A 26 -10.80 19.57 -8.15
N VAL A 27 -11.66 18.96 -7.33
CA VAL A 27 -12.49 19.67 -6.35
C VAL A 27 -11.63 20.33 -5.28
N VAL A 28 -10.61 19.62 -4.75
CA VAL A 28 -9.68 20.17 -3.76
C VAL A 28 -8.84 21.30 -4.36
N ALA A 29 -8.35 21.15 -5.60
CA ALA A 29 -7.59 22.20 -6.29
C ALA A 29 -8.44 23.45 -6.55
N ALA A 30 -9.70 23.29 -6.94
CA ALA A 30 -10.64 24.39 -7.13
C ALA A 30 -10.91 25.13 -5.81
N ALA A 31 -11.14 24.41 -4.72
CA ALA A 31 -11.34 25.00 -3.39
C ALA A 31 -10.11 25.79 -2.91
N LYS A 32 -8.91 25.19 -3.01
CA LYS A 32 -7.65 25.89 -2.69
C LYS A 32 -7.48 27.15 -3.53
N ARG A 33 -7.87 27.12 -4.80
CA ARG A 33 -7.77 28.30 -5.67
C ARG A 33 -8.74 29.41 -5.29
N ILE A 34 -9.94 29.07 -4.81
CA ILE A 34 -10.89 30.04 -4.27
C ILE A 34 -10.34 30.67 -2.99
N GLU A 35 -9.78 29.87 -2.10
CA GLU A 35 -9.16 30.35 -0.84
C GLU A 35 -7.95 31.25 -1.12
N MET A 36 -7.03 30.85 -2.01
CA MET A 36 -5.89 31.68 -2.41
C MET A 36 -6.31 33.01 -3.04
N LEU A 37 -7.35 33.01 -3.89
CA LEU A 37 -7.88 34.25 -4.47
C LEU A 37 -8.55 35.14 -3.41
N SER A 38 -9.17 34.53 -2.39
CA SER A 38 -9.73 35.27 -1.26
C SER A 38 -8.65 35.90 -0.40
N GLU A 39 -7.57 35.19 -0.10
CA GLU A 39 -6.44 35.72 0.66
C GLU A 39 -5.78 36.88 -0.08
N ALA A 40 -5.54 36.72 -1.39
CA ALA A 40 -4.97 37.78 -2.23
C ALA A 40 -5.89 39.02 -2.34
N ALA A 41 -7.21 38.82 -2.38
CA ALA A 41 -8.18 39.93 -2.40
C ALA A 41 -8.34 40.61 -1.03
N SER A 42 -8.07 39.89 0.07
CA SER A 42 -8.16 40.43 1.43
C SER A 42 -7.00 41.37 1.76
N ASP A 43 -5.85 41.22 1.11
CA ASP A 43 -4.68 42.12 1.25
C ASP A 43 -4.88 43.48 0.53
N GLN A 44 -5.82 43.55 -0.41
CA GLN A 44 -6.00 44.69 -1.32
C GLN A 44 -7.30 45.47 -1.03
N ASP A 45 -7.58 45.77 0.25
CA ASP A 45 -8.55 46.80 0.69
C ASP A 45 -10.00 46.31 0.99
N SER A 46 -10.21 45.03 1.35
CA SER A 46 -11.54 44.56 1.81
C SER A 46 -11.49 43.43 2.85
N THR A 47 -12.31 43.53 3.91
CA THR A 47 -12.46 42.56 5.01
C THR A 47 -13.19 41.26 4.60
N ILE A 48 -13.16 40.91 3.31
CA ILE A 48 -13.96 39.83 2.74
C ILE A 48 -13.16 38.53 2.84
N THR A 49 -13.62 37.65 3.73
CA THR A 49 -13.11 36.28 3.85
C THR A 49 -14.03 35.31 3.10
N ALA A 50 -13.49 34.52 2.19
CA ALA A 50 -14.20 33.46 1.50
C ALA A 50 -13.60 32.10 1.89
N SER A 51 -14.48 31.16 2.23
CA SER A 51 -14.10 29.78 2.53
C SER A 51 -14.96 28.83 1.70
N ALA A 52 -14.30 27.86 1.08
CA ALA A 52 -14.98 26.84 0.32
C ALA A 52 -15.57 25.79 1.28
N THR A 53 -16.86 25.49 1.16
CA THR A 53 -17.55 24.52 2.03
C THR A 53 -18.51 23.64 1.24
N GLY A 54 -18.96 22.55 1.85
CA GLY A 54 -19.98 21.65 1.28
C GLY A 54 -19.57 20.19 1.33
N ARG A 55 -20.57 19.30 1.21
CA ARG A 55 -20.36 17.85 1.31
C ARG A 55 -19.41 17.30 0.25
N MET A 56 -19.49 17.84 -0.97
CA MET A 56 -18.63 17.44 -2.09
C MET A 56 -17.16 17.80 -1.86
N LEU A 57 -16.90 18.99 -1.31
CA LEU A 57 -15.55 19.38 -0.94
C LEU A 57 -15.02 18.54 0.22
N LEU A 58 -15.84 18.32 1.25
CA LEU A 58 -15.45 17.48 2.38
C LEU A 58 -15.10 16.05 1.93
N SER A 59 -15.93 15.42 1.09
CA SER A 59 -15.63 14.09 0.56
C SER A 59 -14.37 14.08 -0.29
N ALA A 60 -14.16 15.11 -1.12
CA ALA A 60 -12.97 15.23 -1.96
C ALA A 60 -11.69 15.41 -1.12
N ILE A 61 -11.73 16.21 -0.04
CA ILE A 61 -10.60 16.36 0.88
C ILE A 61 -10.29 15.04 1.58
N ILE A 62 -11.31 14.33 2.07
CA ILE A 62 -11.14 13.04 2.73
C ILE A 62 -10.50 12.02 1.77
N GLU A 63 -11.04 11.92 0.56
CA GLU A 63 -10.52 11.02 -0.47
C GLU A 63 -9.07 11.37 -0.80
N ASN A 64 -8.77 12.61 -1.19
CA ASN A 64 -7.42 13.03 -1.55
C ASN A 64 -6.41 12.87 -0.40
N ASN A 65 -6.81 13.17 0.84
CA ASN A 65 -5.93 12.97 1.99
C ASN A 65 -5.69 11.49 2.25
N ALA A 66 -6.70 10.63 2.11
CA ALA A 66 -6.53 9.19 2.23
C ALA A 66 -5.53 8.66 1.21
N LEU A 67 -5.65 9.06 -0.07
CA LEU A 67 -4.70 8.67 -1.13
C LEU A 67 -3.24 9.01 -0.74
N ASN A 68 -3.02 10.24 -0.26
CA ASN A 68 -1.67 10.70 0.10
C ASN A 68 -1.13 10.00 1.36
N MET A 69 -1.98 9.78 2.37
CA MET A 69 -1.61 9.06 3.58
C MET A 69 -1.25 7.60 3.28
N GLU A 70 -1.98 6.94 2.39
CA GLU A 70 -1.70 5.56 1.99
C GLU A 70 -0.40 5.45 1.21
N LEU A 71 -0.16 6.35 0.26
CA LEU A 71 1.10 6.37 -0.49
C LEU A 71 2.31 6.62 0.44
N SER A 72 2.18 7.58 1.36
CA SER A 72 3.22 7.85 2.36
C SER A 72 3.45 6.65 3.29
N SER A 73 2.38 6.00 3.73
CA SER A 73 2.44 4.81 4.58
C SER A 73 3.08 3.63 3.85
N PHE A 74 2.75 3.42 2.58
CA PHE A 74 3.33 2.37 1.74
C PHE A 74 4.84 2.57 1.58
N LEU A 75 5.26 3.78 1.20
CA LEU A 75 6.68 4.11 1.05
C LEU A 75 7.43 4.02 2.39
N GLY A 76 6.79 4.42 3.49
CA GLY A 76 7.30 4.26 4.85
C GLY A 76 7.50 2.79 5.21
N ALA A 77 6.48 1.95 4.99
CA ALA A 77 6.54 0.51 5.24
C ALA A 77 7.63 -0.16 4.39
N LEU A 78 7.70 0.13 3.09
CA LEU A 78 8.74 -0.38 2.20
C LEU A 78 10.14 0.00 2.69
N SER A 79 10.33 1.25 3.12
CA SER A 79 11.61 1.72 3.67
C SER A 79 12.01 0.97 4.93
N TRP A 80 11.04 0.75 5.84
CA TRP A 80 11.26 -0.05 7.06
C TRP A 80 11.58 -1.51 6.76
N ILE A 81 10.88 -2.14 5.82
CA ILE A 81 11.13 -3.51 5.39
C ILE A 81 12.56 -3.65 4.84
N ILE A 82 12.99 -2.72 3.97
CA ILE A 82 14.36 -2.71 3.44
C ILE A 82 15.39 -2.60 4.57
N ALA A 83 15.15 -1.71 5.55
CA ALA A 83 16.03 -1.55 6.69
C ALA A 83 16.11 -2.82 7.55
N ILE A 84 14.98 -3.45 7.85
CA ILE A 84 14.91 -4.69 8.62
C ILE A 84 15.62 -5.82 7.88
N PHE A 85 15.37 -5.98 6.58
CA PHE A 85 16.04 -6.99 5.75
C PHE A 85 17.55 -6.78 5.69
N ALA A 86 18.00 -5.53 5.57
CA ALA A 86 19.43 -5.21 5.58
C ALA A 86 20.10 -5.66 6.89
N VAL A 87 19.44 -5.45 8.04
CA VAL A 87 19.94 -5.87 9.35
C VAL A 87 19.86 -7.39 9.53
N ALA A 88 18.76 -8.02 9.10
CA ALA A 88 18.48 -9.44 9.30
C ALA A 88 19.36 -10.34 8.42
N PHE A 89 19.46 -10.04 7.12
CA PHE A 89 20.16 -10.90 6.16
C PHE A 89 21.61 -10.50 5.93
N ARG A 90 21.98 -9.22 6.17
CA ARG A 90 23.36 -8.70 6.03
C ARG A 90 24.03 -9.01 4.68
N ASN A 91 23.22 -9.28 3.65
CA ASN A 91 23.64 -9.57 2.30
C ASN A 91 22.76 -8.77 1.34
N GLY A 92 23.36 -7.77 0.69
CA GLY A 92 22.65 -6.89 -0.23
C GLY A 92 21.92 -7.66 -1.34
N MET A 93 22.49 -8.75 -1.86
CA MET A 93 21.85 -9.54 -2.91
C MET A 93 20.58 -10.25 -2.39
N THR A 94 20.61 -10.80 -1.17
CA THR A 94 19.43 -11.41 -0.54
C THR A 94 18.34 -10.37 -0.28
N VAL A 95 18.73 -9.16 0.19
CA VAL A 95 17.80 -8.05 0.41
C VAL A 95 17.14 -7.61 -0.90
N TRP A 96 17.93 -7.41 -1.95
CA TRP A 96 17.43 -7.02 -3.27
C TRP A 96 16.46 -8.06 -3.85
N VAL A 97 16.81 -9.34 -3.76
CA VAL A 97 15.92 -10.42 -4.19
C VAL A 97 14.62 -10.39 -3.41
N ALA A 98 14.68 -10.29 -2.08
CA ALA A 98 13.49 -10.27 -1.24
C ALA A 98 12.58 -9.08 -1.62
N VAL A 99 13.14 -7.87 -1.78
CA VAL A 99 12.37 -6.68 -2.19
C VAL A 99 11.70 -6.88 -3.55
N ILE A 100 12.41 -7.42 -4.54
CA ILE A 100 11.88 -7.65 -5.89
C ILE A 100 10.73 -8.66 -5.86
N VAL A 101 10.91 -9.79 -5.18
CA VAL A 101 9.89 -10.85 -5.10
C VAL A 101 8.63 -10.32 -4.42
N ASN A 102 8.77 -9.45 -3.41
CA ASN A 102 7.65 -8.84 -2.68
C ASN A 102 6.93 -7.73 -3.46
N LEU A 103 7.65 -6.94 -4.25
CA LEU A 103 7.04 -5.87 -5.05
C LEU A 103 6.32 -6.40 -6.30
N LEU A 104 6.76 -7.53 -6.86
CA LEU A 104 6.15 -8.15 -8.04
C LEU A 104 4.64 -8.38 -7.93
N PRO A 105 4.10 -9.07 -6.91
CA PRO A 105 2.65 -9.28 -6.78
C PRO A 105 1.89 -7.97 -6.63
N ILE A 106 2.46 -6.98 -5.94
CA ILE A 106 1.83 -5.69 -5.69
C ILE A 106 1.75 -4.87 -6.99
N ILE A 107 2.87 -4.77 -7.71
CA ILE A 107 2.94 -4.07 -9.00
C ILE A 107 1.99 -4.74 -9.98
N PHE A 108 2.00 -6.07 -10.04
CA PHE A 108 1.13 -6.83 -10.94
C PHE A 108 -0.35 -6.54 -10.66
N THR A 109 -0.78 -6.67 -9.42
CA THR A 109 -2.19 -6.47 -9.04
C THR A 109 -2.65 -5.03 -9.18
N THR A 110 -1.82 -4.06 -8.79
CA THR A 110 -2.12 -2.64 -8.98
C THR A 110 -2.16 -2.27 -10.47
N SER A 111 -1.28 -2.85 -11.29
CA SER A 111 -1.32 -2.67 -12.74
C SER A 111 -2.59 -3.28 -13.34
N MET A 112 -3.01 -4.46 -12.87
CA MET A 112 -4.28 -5.07 -13.29
C MET A 112 -5.49 -4.18 -12.98
N MET A 113 -5.53 -3.51 -11.81
CA MET A 113 -6.60 -2.55 -11.50
C MET A 113 -6.68 -1.44 -12.57
N GLY A 114 -5.53 -0.88 -12.95
CA GLY A 114 -5.43 0.14 -13.99
C GLY A 114 -5.86 -0.36 -15.38
N LEU A 115 -5.47 -1.58 -15.76
CA LEU A 115 -5.83 -2.19 -17.04
C LEU A 115 -7.33 -2.48 -17.17
N VAL A 116 -7.98 -2.85 -16.07
CA VAL A 116 -9.45 -3.07 -16.04
C VAL A 116 -10.22 -1.74 -15.98
N GLY A 117 -9.52 -0.60 -15.89
CA GLY A 117 -10.13 0.72 -15.81
C GLY A 117 -10.84 0.99 -14.48
N GLN A 118 -10.46 0.27 -13.42
CA GLN A 118 -11.04 0.50 -12.10
C GLN A 118 -10.34 1.67 -11.43
N ALA A 119 -11.11 2.71 -11.09
CA ALA A 119 -10.61 3.85 -10.36
C ALA A 119 -10.10 3.40 -8.97
N LEU A 120 -8.86 3.77 -8.67
CA LEU A 120 -8.30 3.61 -7.34
C LEU A 120 -9.11 4.45 -6.36
N ASN A 121 -9.65 3.79 -5.35
CA ASN A 121 -10.32 4.42 -4.22
C ASN A 121 -9.54 4.12 -2.92
N PRO A 122 -9.83 4.86 -1.84
CA PRO A 122 -9.13 4.69 -0.56
C PRO A 122 -9.19 3.27 0.01
N VAL A 123 -10.21 2.47 -0.31
CA VAL A 123 -10.26 1.08 0.19
C VAL A 123 -9.34 0.18 -0.63
N THR A 124 -9.34 0.31 -1.96
CA THR A 124 -8.50 -0.50 -2.85
C THR A 124 -7.01 -0.20 -2.72
N LEU A 125 -6.63 1.01 -2.28
CA LEU A 125 -5.24 1.39 -2.05
C LEU A 125 -4.66 0.82 -0.75
N MET A 126 -5.49 0.26 0.12
CA MET A 126 -5.01 -0.55 1.24
C MET A 126 -4.36 -1.86 0.77
N VAL A 127 -4.66 -2.36 -0.44
CA VAL A 127 -4.13 -3.62 -0.99
C VAL A 127 -2.59 -3.64 -1.03
N PRO A 128 -1.88 -2.67 -1.65
CA PRO A 128 -0.41 -2.64 -1.61
C PRO A 128 0.16 -2.54 -0.20
N CYS A 129 -0.46 -1.76 0.69
CA CYS A 129 -0.01 -1.58 2.08
C CYS A 129 -0.13 -2.84 2.93
N ILE A 130 -1.24 -3.57 2.82
CA ILE A 130 -1.45 -4.83 3.56
C ILE A 130 -0.67 -5.96 2.87
N GLY A 131 -0.72 -6.01 1.55
CA GLY A 131 -0.06 -7.03 0.74
C GLY A 131 1.44 -7.09 1.00
N ILE A 132 2.12 -5.95 1.10
CA ILE A 132 3.57 -5.96 1.37
C ILE A 132 3.89 -6.58 2.72
N GLY A 133 3.09 -6.35 3.76
CA GLY A 133 3.33 -6.92 5.09
C GLY A 133 3.16 -8.44 5.10
N VAL A 134 2.14 -8.96 4.41
CA VAL A 134 1.87 -10.39 4.37
C VAL A 134 2.87 -11.14 3.50
N VAL A 135 3.16 -10.66 2.28
CA VAL A 135 4.10 -11.34 1.38
C VAL A 135 5.52 -11.33 1.96
N VAL A 136 5.90 -10.27 2.69
CA VAL A 136 7.22 -10.17 3.33
C VAL A 136 7.42 -11.25 4.39
N ASP A 137 6.37 -11.65 5.10
CA ASP A 137 6.44 -12.68 6.13
C ASP A 137 6.80 -14.05 5.52
N ASP A 138 6.08 -14.47 4.47
CA ASP A 138 6.33 -15.72 3.75
C ASP A 138 7.77 -15.76 3.19
N THR A 139 8.21 -14.66 2.57
CA THR A 139 9.58 -14.52 2.05
C THR A 139 10.61 -14.65 3.18
N THR A 140 10.38 -13.96 4.31
CA THR A 140 11.32 -13.94 5.44
C THR A 140 11.46 -15.32 6.04
N HIS A 141 10.34 -16.00 6.27
CA HIS A 141 10.31 -17.35 6.82
C HIS A 141 11.05 -18.33 5.90
N LEU A 142 10.86 -18.22 4.59
CA LEU A 142 11.52 -19.07 3.61
C LEU A 142 13.03 -18.80 3.51
N ILE A 143 13.46 -17.55 3.40
CA ILE A 143 14.88 -17.18 3.37
C ILE A 143 15.58 -17.63 4.66
N HIS A 144 14.95 -17.39 5.81
CA HIS A 144 15.50 -17.75 7.11
C HIS A 144 15.75 -19.25 7.21
N GLU A 145 14.77 -20.07 6.83
CA GLU A 145 14.92 -21.52 6.89
C GLU A 145 15.98 -22.04 5.90
N ILE A 146 16.01 -21.52 4.67
CA ILE A 146 17.05 -21.89 3.68
C ILE A 146 18.44 -21.56 4.24
N GLY A 147 18.60 -20.39 4.87
CA GLY A 147 19.82 -19.99 5.54
C GLY A 147 20.20 -20.92 6.70
N ARG A 148 19.21 -21.34 7.49
CA ARG A 148 19.40 -22.27 8.62
C ARG A 148 19.88 -23.65 8.16
N GLU A 149 19.26 -24.21 7.12
CA GLU A 149 19.67 -25.50 6.56
C GLU A 149 21.05 -25.43 5.89
N THR A 150 21.37 -24.31 5.24
CA THR A 150 22.71 -24.07 4.69
C THR A 150 23.76 -23.98 5.80
N ALA A 151 23.43 -23.33 6.93
CA ALA A 151 24.31 -23.23 8.09
C ALA A 151 24.56 -24.57 8.79
N ARG A 152 23.65 -25.55 8.64
CA ARG A 152 23.82 -26.93 9.11
C ARG A 152 24.77 -27.77 8.23
N GLY A 153 25.34 -27.18 7.18
CA GLY A 153 26.30 -27.84 6.29
C GLY A 153 25.67 -28.54 5.09
N HIS A 154 24.35 -28.43 4.90
CA HIS A 154 23.72 -28.90 3.66
C HIS A 154 24.15 -28.03 2.48
N GLY A 155 24.52 -28.66 1.37
CA GLY A 155 24.78 -27.94 0.12
C GLY A 155 23.54 -27.12 -0.31
N PRO A 156 23.72 -25.98 -1.00
CA PRO A 156 22.64 -25.02 -1.29
C PRO A 156 21.42 -25.67 -1.97
N THR A 157 21.62 -26.68 -2.81
CA THR A 157 20.53 -27.40 -3.49
C THR A 157 19.75 -28.32 -2.57
N ARG A 158 20.45 -29.04 -1.69
CA ARG A 158 19.81 -29.93 -0.72
C ARG A 158 19.06 -29.13 0.35
N ALA A 159 19.64 -28.02 0.81
CA ALA A 159 18.99 -27.11 1.75
C ALA A 159 17.64 -26.62 1.19
N ARG A 160 17.64 -26.06 -0.02
CA ARG A 160 16.40 -25.54 -0.66
C ARG A 160 15.35 -26.62 -0.87
N ALA A 161 15.73 -27.79 -1.40
CA ALA A 161 14.79 -28.89 -1.60
C ALA A 161 14.17 -29.38 -0.27
N CYS A 162 14.99 -29.50 0.78
CA CYS A 162 14.52 -29.88 2.11
C CYS A 162 13.52 -28.86 2.67
N VAL A 163 13.84 -27.57 2.57
CA VAL A 163 12.97 -26.49 3.05
C VAL A 163 11.66 -26.44 2.26
N MET A 164 11.72 -26.56 0.93
CA MET A 164 10.53 -26.58 0.09
C MET A 164 9.59 -27.74 0.44
N LEU A 165 10.14 -28.94 0.66
CA LEU A 165 9.34 -30.10 1.08
C LEU A 165 8.75 -29.95 2.48
N ARG A 166 9.43 -29.24 3.39
CA ARG A 166 9.02 -29.11 4.79
C ARG A 166 8.11 -27.93 5.08
N ILE A 167 8.39 -26.77 4.49
CA ILE A 167 7.73 -25.49 4.77
C ILE A 167 6.85 -25.03 3.61
N GLY A 168 7.07 -25.51 2.39
CA GLY A 168 6.25 -25.12 1.23
C GLY A 168 4.76 -25.36 1.47
N TRP A 169 4.40 -26.50 2.07
CA TRP A 169 3.01 -26.78 2.45
C TRP A 169 2.46 -25.85 3.52
N ALA A 170 3.29 -25.40 4.46
CA ALA A 170 2.89 -24.43 5.47
C ALA A 170 2.54 -23.09 4.81
N ILE A 171 3.41 -22.57 3.93
CA ILE A 171 3.19 -21.34 3.17
C ILE A 171 1.92 -21.44 2.31
N VAL A 172 1.74 -22.56 1.59
CA VAL A 172 0.51 -22.78 0.79
C VAL A 172 -0.74 -22.77 1.66
N SER A 173 -0.68 -23.38 2.85
CA SER A 173 -1.84 -23.43 3.75
C SER A 173 -2.17 -22.07 4.35
N THR A 174 -1.19 -21.29 4.81
CA THR A 174 -1.39 -19.96 5.40
C THR A 174 -1.91 -18.99 4.35
N SER A 175 -1.24 -18.93 3.20
CA SER A 175 -1.67 -18.11 2.06
C SER A 175 -3.06 -18.52 1.57
N GLY A 176 -3.34 -19.83 1.47
CA GLY A 176 -4.66 -20.33 1.07
C GLY A 176 -5.78 -19.91 2.03
N ILE A 177 -5.56 -19.98 3.34
CA ILE A 177 -6.52 -19.52 4.34
C ILE A 177 -6.77 -18.01 4.20
N LEU A 178 -5.71 -17.21 4.01
CA LEU A 178 -5.85 -15.77 3.82
C LEU A 178 -6.57 -15.42 2.51
N MET A 179 -6.27 -16.13 1.42
CA MET A 179 -6.97 -15.97 0.14
C MET A 179 -8.47 -16.27 0.28
N ILE A 180 -8.83 -17.36 0.98
CA ILE A 180 -10.23 -17.69 1.25
C ILE A 180 -10.88 -16.59 2.10
N GLY A 181 -10.18 -16.10 3.14
CA GLY A 181 -10.65 -15.00 3.98
C GLY A 181 -10.91 -13.72 3.18
N MET A 182 -10.01 -13.35 2.27
CA MET A 182 -10.22 -12.21 1.35
C MET A 182 -11.33 -12.49 0.34
N GLY A 183 -11.47 -13.74 -0.11
CA GLY A 183 -12.52 -14.20 -1.01
C GLY A 183 -13.94 -14.01 -0.45
N VAL A 184 -14.13 -14.11 0.87
CA VAL A 184 -15.43 -13.81 1.51
C VAL A 184 -15.89 -12.38 1.22
N LEU A 185 -14.96 -11.43 1.13
CA LEU A 185 -15.30 -10.02 0.85
C LEU A 185 -15.84 -9.81 -0.57
N MET A 186 -15.64 -10.77 -1.49
CA MET A 186 -16.19 -10.71 -2.85
C MET A 186 -17.74 -10.70 -2.85
N PHE A 187 -18.36 -11.24 -1.80
CA PHE A 187 -19.82 -11.26 -1.66
C PHE A 187 -20.39 -9.94 -1.12
N SER A 188 -19.54 -8.95 -0.83
CA SER A 188 -19.99 -7.64 -0.34
C SER A 188 -20.82 -6.90 -1.40
N SER A 189 -21.93 -6.29 -0.97
CA SER A 189 -22.74 -5.40 -1.80
C SER A 189 -22.02 -4.07 -2.08
N PHE A 190 -21.09 -3.67 -1.20
CA PHE A 190 -20.32 -2.44 -1.34
C PHE A 190 -19.10 -2.67 -2.25
N ALA A 191 -19.11 -2.03 -3.44
CA ALA A 191 -18.13 -2.26 -4.49
C ALA A 191 -16.66 -2.09 -4.05
N PRO A 192 -16.28 -1.06 -3.27
CA PRO A 192 -14.89 -0.92 -2.80
C PRO A 192 -14.40 -2.10 -1.95
N ILE A 193 -15.25 -2.68 -1.10
CA ILE A 193 -14.90 -3.86 -0.28
C ILE A 193 -14.78 -5.11 -1.16
N ARG A 194 -15.69 -5.27 -2.12
CA ARG A 194 -15.64 -6.40 -3.07
C ARG A 194 -14.38 -6.37 -3.93
N GLN A 195 -14.02 -5.19 -4.42
CA GLN A 195 -12.78 -4.97 -5.17
C GLN A 195 -11.55 -5.24 -4.31
N PHE A 196 -11.51 -4.68 -3.09
CA PHE A 196 -10.45 -4.93 -2.13
C PHE A 196 -10.24 -6.43 -1.89
N GLY A 197 -11.30 -7.18 -1.58
CA GLY A 197 -11.21 -8.63 -1.39
C GLY A 197 -10.67 -9.38 -2.59
N THR A 198 -11.14 -9.01 -3.79
CA THR A 198 -10.72 -9.62 -5.05
C THR A 198 -9.22 -9.40 -5.28
N TYR A 199 -8.76 -8.16 -5.19
CA TYR A 199 -7.36 -7.84 -5.47
C TYR A 199 -6.42 -8.25 -4.35
N ALA A 200 -6.80 -8.09 -3.07
CA ALA A 200 -6.01 -8.58 -1.96
C ALA A 200 -5.81 -10.10 -2.05
N GLY A 201 -6.87 -10.87 -2.33
CA GLY A 201 -6.76 -12.31 -2.56
C GLY A 201 -5.85 -12.65 -3.76
N LEU A 202 -5.95 -11.89 -4.85
CA LEU A 202 -5.05 -12.05 -6.00
C LEU A 202 -3.59 -11.73 -5.66
N THR A 203 -3.33 -10.66 -4.91
CA THR A 203 -1.98 -10.26 -4.48
C THR A 203 -1.36 -11.34 -3.62
N LEU A 204 -2.13 -11.92 -2.69
CA LEU A 204 -1.68 -13.03 -1.85
C LEU A 204 -1.37 -14.28 -2.66
N GLY A 205 -2.26 -14.66 -3.59
CA GLY A 205 -2.03 -15.81 -4.46
C GLY A 205 -0.79 -15.66 -5.33
N ILE A 206 -0.59 -14.48 -5.92
CA ILE A 206 0.60 -14.20 -6.72
C ILE A 206 1.84 -14.13 -5.82
N GLY A 207 1.74 -13.55 -4.63
CA GLY A 207 2.83 -13.48 -3.64
C GLY A 207 3.31 -14.86 -3.22
N MET A 208 2.38 -15.76 -2.90
CA MET A 208 2.66 -17.16 -2.60
C MET A 208 3.40 -17.84 -3.77
N LEU A 209 2.94 -17.63 -5.01
CA LEU A 209 3.62 -18.18 -6.19
C LEU A 209 5.02 -17.58 -6.35
N THR A 210 5.17 -16.27 -6.24
CA THR A 210 6.49 -15.64 -6.36
C THR A 210 7.45 -16.13 -5.27
N ASP A 211 6.98 -16.35 -4.05
CA ASP A 211 7.82 -16.83 -2.96
C ASP A 211 8.25 -18.29 -3.15
N LEU A 212 7.32 -19.16 -3.56
CA LEU A 212 7.62 -20.58 -3.77
C LEU A 212 8.51 -20.82 -5.00
N PHE A 213 8.39 -20.00 -6.05
CA PHE A 213 9.14 -20.20 -7.29
C PHE A 213 10.38 -19.31 -7.41
N LEU A 214 10.27 -18.00 -7.16
CA LEU A 214 11.34 -17.05 -7.43
C LEU A 214 12.36 -17.00 -6.28
N THR A 215 11.92 -16.97 -5.02
CA THR A 215 12.84 -16.92 -3.86
C THR A 215 13.90 -18.04 -3.87
N PRO A 216 13.54 -19.34 -3.96
CA PRO A 216 14.56 -20.40 -4.01
C PRO A 216 15.37 -20.39 -5.31
N ALA A 217 14.83 -19.84 -6.40
CA ALA A 217 15.52 -19.74 -7.68
C ALA A 217 16.60 -18.65 -7.68
N PHE A 218 16.33 -17.49 -7.08
CA PHE A 218 17.34 -16.43 -6.98
C PHE A 218 18.39 -16.73 -5.90
N LEU A 219 18.01 -17.43 -4.83
CA LEU A 219 18.95 -17.88 -3.80
C LEU A 219 19.90 -19.00 -4.27
N LEU A 220 19.63 -19.66 -5.41
CA LEU A 220 20.59 -20.58 -6.08
C LEU A 220 21.97 -19.94 -6.26
N ARG A 221 21.95 -18.66 -6.63
CA ARG A 221 23.13 -17.95 -7.13
C ARG A 221 23.91 -17.25 -6.03
N SER A 222 23.29 -17.07 -4.87
CA SER A 222 23.88 -16.49 -3.66
C SER A 222 24.61 -17.58 -2.86
N THR A 223 25.79 -17.99 -3.35
CA THR A 223 26.73 -18.78 -2.55
C THR A 223 27.22 -17.94 -1.37
N THR A 224 26.53 -17.96 -0.23
CA THR A 224 27.13 -17.47 1.00
C THR A 224 26.60 -18.21 2.22
N ALA A 225 27.20 -19.37 2.46
CA ALA A 225 27.40 -19.85 3.82
C ALA A 225 28.33 -18.86 4.54
N LYS A 226 27.78 -17.84 5.21
CA LYS A 226 28.53 -17.11 6.24
C LYS A 226 27.76 -17.23 7.54
N LYS A 227 28.40 -17.92 8.51
CA LYS A 227 27.91 -18.26 9.85
C LYS A 227 26.94 -17.21 10.40
N MET A 228 25.64 -17.53 10.42
CA MET A 228 24.73 -16.92 11.38
C MET A 228 25.19 -17.40 12.76
N LYS A 229 25.90 -16.54 13.50
CA LYS A 229 26.07 -16.75 14.94
C LYS A 229 24.68 -16.62 15.54
N THR A 230 24.17 -17.72 16.08
CA THR A 230 23.01 -17.75 16.96
C THR A 230 23.15 -16.65 18.00
N VAL A 231 22.20 -15.72 18.03
CA VAL A 231 22.03 -14.85 19.19
C VAL A 231 21.60 -15.76 20.32
N SER A 232 22.55 -16.11 21.17
CA SER A 232 22.32 -16.73 22.46
C SER A 232 21.48 -15.74 23.28
N VAL A 233 20.17 -15.93 23.30
CA VAL A 233 19.36 -15.39 24.40
C VAL A 233 19.84 -16.13 25.64
N GLY A 234 20.51 -15.38 26.52
CA GLY A 234 21.06 -15.89 27.77
C GLY A 234 20.00 -16.58 28.62
N ALA A 235 20.49 -17.55 29.39
CA ALA A 235 19.78 -18.46 30.29
C ALA A 235 18.70 -17.82 31.17
#